data_AF-A0A5P5ZP32-F1
#
_entry.id   AF-A0A5P5ZP32-F1
#
_cell.length_a   1.000
_cell.length_b   1.000
_cell.length_c   1.000
_cell.angle_alpha   90.00
_cell.angle_beta   90.00
_cell.angle_gamma   90.00
#
_symmetry.space_group_name_H-M   'P 1'
#
loop_
_entity.id
_entity.type
_entity.pdbx_description
1 polymer ?
#
loop_
_entity_poly.entity_id
_entity_poly.type
_entity_poly.pdbx_seq_one_letter_code
_entity_poly.pdbx_strand_id
1 'polypeptide(L)'
;MSKKLLILKAFEDLDADMLDVLLNDGQSYQDVHKETFVTELKSYFEDLRNNRDYKTDFKAVQGMCTNCNKGKKGYSFVNSEGESFTSMVFEESDDDYTDIYKCSSFKTFDREITEEWIGIHFYEEDKVNYRPTELHIRQQKESGRAVKALEMEIKAEGILSKNFYVPWVSTYRHLHSIGDIFTHKSYRYKNEVSRYLWILEPMAKVLEKSNLARELWQEFIAFSLIDRETVQDWLIRADYHFPNYKFGTEYQADYLQDFFVSGSIKIRLSEHFYLHNIALILHKYSDWLPDYNPLKEVEDFASSEEDDEMFPF
;
A
#
# COMPACT_ATOMS: atom_id res chain seq x y z
N MET A 1 0.04 -40.99 9.63
CA MET A 1 -0.39 -39.79 8.89
C MET A 1 0.63 -39.55 7.79
N SER A 2 0.23 -39.36 6.53
CA SER A 2 1.20 -39.14 5.43
C SER A 2 1.86 -37.77 5.57
N LYS A 3 3.06 -37.60 5.00
CA LYS A 3 3.79 -36.33 4.97
C LYS A 3 2.92 -35.19 4.41
N LYS A 4 2.26 -35.42 3.27
CA LYS A 4 1.29 -34.49 2.68
C LYS A 4 0.21 -34.02 3.66
N LEU A 5 -0.38 -34.94 4.42
CA LEU A 5 -1.43 -34.60 5.39
C LEU A 5 -0.87 -33.81 6.58
N LEU A 6 0.36 -34.09 7.02
CA LEU A 6 1.04 -33.30 8.05
C LEU A 6 1.34 -31.88 7.57
N ILE A 7 1.72 -31.69 6.30
CA ILE A 7 1.94 -30.36 5.72
C ILE A 7 0.63 -29.56 5.73
N LEU A 8 -0.47 -30.14 5.26
CA LEU A 8 -1.78 -29.47 5.31
C LEU A 8 -2.17 -29.12 6.74
N LYS A 9 -1.92 -30.03 7.68
CA LYS A 9 -2.22 -29.80 9.10
C LYS A 9 -1.39 -28.65 9.68
N ALA A 10 -0.12 -28.53 9.31
CA ALA A 10 0.73 -27.43 9.72
C ALA A 10 0.20 -26.08 9.21
N PHE A 11 -0.31 -25.99 7.98
CA PHE A 11 -1.00 -24.79 7.51
C PHE A 11 -2.30 -24.50 8.28
N GLU A 12 -3.13 -25.51 8.56
CA GLU A 12 -4.36 -25.32 9.37
C GLU A 12 -4.06 -24.77 10.77
N ASP A 13 -2.96 -25.23 11.38
CA ASP A 13 -2.56 -24.89 12.75
C ASP A 13 -1.62 -23.68 12.80
N LEU A 14 -1.33 -23.05 11.65
CA LEU A 14 -0.39 -21.94 11.51
C LEU A 14 1.03 -22.28 12.04
N ASP A 15 1.46 -23.54 11.91
CA ASP A 15 2.70 -24.08 12.45
C ASP A 15 3.83 -24.07 11.40
N ALA A 16 4.49 -22.91 11.27
CA ALA A 16 5.61 -22.75 10.34
C ALA A 16 6.85 -23.56 10.76
N ASP A 17 7.04 -23.85 12.05
CA ASP A 17 8.16 -24.66 12.52
C ASP A 17 7.99 -26.13 12.08
N MET A 18 6.75 -26.63 12.08
CA MET A 18 6.44 -27.93 11.49
C MET A 18 6.64 -27.94 9.96
N LEU A 19 6.30 -26.85 9.26
CA LEU A 19 6.60 -26.72 7.83
C LEU A 19 8.11 -26.74 7.58
N ASP A 20 8.92 -26.12 8.44
CA ASP A 20 10.38 -26.19 8.34
C ASP A 20 10.90 -27.64 8.44
N VAL A 21 10.31 -28.46 9.30
CA VAL A 21 10.70 -29.87 9.44
C VAL A 21 10.22 -30.72 8.25
N LEU A 22 9.03 -30.44 7.73
CA LEU A 22 8.38 -31.27 6.72
C LEU A 22 8.84 -30.94 5.30
N LEU A 23 9.05 -29.67 4.94
CA LEU A 23 9.44 -29.30 3.58
C LEU A 23 10.89 -29.72 3.26
N ASN A 24 11.16 -30.05 2.00
CA ASN A 24 12.44 -30.63 1.60
C ASN A 24 13.56 -29.58 1.58
N ASP A 25 14.68 -29.90 2.22
CA ASP A 25 15.88 -29.07 2.18
C ASP A 25 16.42 -28.93 0.75
N GLY A 26 16.90 -27.74 0.41
CA GLY A 26 17.43 -27.43 -0.92
C GLY A 26 16.38 -27.31 -2.04
N GLN A 27 15.10 -27.55 -1.74
CA GLN A 27 13.99 -27.31 -2.67
C GLN A 27 13.56 -25.84 -2.62
N SER A 28 13.02 -25.35 -3.74
CA SER A 28 12.34 -24.06 -3.80
C SER A 28 10.83 -24.23 -3.72
N TYR A 29 10.16 -23.28 -3.08
CA TYR A 29 8.71 -23.19 -3.03
C TYR A 29 8.30 -21.78 -3.46
N GLN A 30 7.37 -21.66 -4.42
CA GLN A 30 6.98 -20.36 -5.00
C GLN A 30 8.20 -19.55 -5.49
N ASP A 31 9.09 -20.21 -6.24
CA ASP A 31 10.34 -19.65 -6.80
C ASP A 31 11.38 -19.14 -5.78
N VAL A 32 11.16 -19.28 -4.48
CA VAL A 32 12.13 -18.89 -3.44
C VAL A 32 12.70 -20.11 -2.70
N HIS A 33 13.85 -19.96 -2.06
CA HIS A 33 14.41 -21.03 -1.21
C HIS A 33 13.44 -21.39 -0.08
N LYS A 34 13.38 -22.67 0.32
CA LYS A 34 12.56 -23.17 1.44
C LYS A 34 12.68 -22.27 2.68
N GLU A 35 13.89 -21.89 3.05
CA GLU A 35 14.16 -21.09 4.25
C GLU A 35 13.46 -19.74 4.17
N THR A 36 13.49 -19.08 3.01
CA THR A 36 12.77 -17.83 2.76
C THR A 36 11.26 -18.04 2.79
N PHE A 37 10.77 -19.11 2.14
CA PHE A 37 9.34 -19.44 2.10
C PHE A 37 8.76 -19.65 3.51
N VAL A 38 9.43 -20.46 4.32
CA VAL A 38 9.03 -20.78 5.69
C VAL A 38 9.18 -19.57 6.61
N THR A 39 10.23 -18.75 6.44
CA THR A 39 10.41 -17.52 7.23
C THR A 39 9.26 -16.53 7.01
N GLU A 40 8.84 -16.32 5.76
CA GLU A 40 7.69 -15.45 5.46
C GLU A 40 6.37 -16.02 6.00
N LEU A 41 6.15 -17.33 5.88
CA LEU A 41 5.00 -17.98 6.51
C LEU A 41 5.02 -17.84 8.03
N LYS A 42 6.19 -17.97 8.67
CA LYS A 42 6.34 -17.80 10.11
C LYS A 42 5.94 -16.39 10.56
N SER A 43 6.47 -15.35 9.90
CA SER A 43 6.10 -13.96 10.18
C SER A 43 4.60 -13.75 9.99
N TYR A 44 4.03 -14.22 8.88
CA TYR A 44 2.61 -14.08 8.60
C TYR A 44 1.72 -14.81 9.62
N PHE A 45 2.08 -16.04 9.99
CA PHE A 45 1.37 -16.82 11.01
C PHE A 45 1.44 -16.18 12.40
N GLU A 46 2.57 -15.55 12.76
CA GLU A 46 2.68 -14.78 13.99
C GLU A 46 1.75 -13.56 13.99
N ASP A 47 1.69 -12.82 12.88
CA ASP A 47 0.76 -11.68 12.74
C ASP A 47 -0.70 -12.10 12.87
N LEU A 48 -1.08 -13.21 12.22
CA LEU A 48 -2.44 -13.75 12.32
C LEU A 48 -2.82 -14.16 13.74
N ARG A 49 -1.89 -14.78 14.49
CA ARG A 49 -2.13 -15.17 15.89
C ARG A 49 -2.22 -13.97 16.84
N ASN A 50 -1.46 -12.92 16.57
CA ASN A 50 -1.39 -11.74 17.44
C ASN A 50 -2.55 -10.78 17.22
N ASN A 51 -3.22 -10.85 16.07
CA ASN A 51 -4.41 -10.05 15.81
C ASN A 51 -5.66 -10.70 16.40
N ARG A 52 -6.27 -10.04 17.39
CA ARG A 52 -7.46 -10.56 18.10
C ARG A 52 -8.73 -10.55 17.26
N ASP A 53 -8.74 -9.81 16.16
CA ASP A 53 -9.89 -9.69 15.28
C ASP A 53 -10.00 -10.89 14.32
N TYR A 54 -8.95 -11.70 14.19
CA TYR A 54 -8.92 -12.84 13.28
C TYR A 54 -9.31 -14.16 13.97
N LYS A 55 -10.21 -14.91 13.33
CA LYS A 55 -10.45 -16.32 13.67
C LYS A 55 -9.39 -17.19 13.04
N THR A 56 -8.72 -17.98 13.86
CA THR A 56 -7.60 -18.84 13.44
C THR A 56 -7.96 -20.33 13.39
N ASP A 57 -9.24 -20.69 13.32
CA ASP A 57 -9.72 -22.08 13.28
C ASP A 57 -9.76 -22.63 11.84
N PHE A 58 -8.66 -22.44 11.11
CA PHE A 58 -8.58 -22.73 9.68
C PHE A 58 -8.71 -24.23 9.36
N LYS A 59 -9.32 -24.51 8.22
CA LYS A 59 -9.46 -25.84 7.62
C LYS A 59 -9.05 -25.81 6.16
N ALA A 60 -8.32 -26.83 5.72
CA ALA A 60 -7.96 -26.98 4.32
C ALA A 60 -9.21 -27.37 3.51
N VAL A 61 -9.62 -26.50 2.59
CA VAL A 61 -10.73 -26.72 1.65
C VAL A 61 -10.15 -26.91 0.26
N GLN A 62 -10.43 -28.05 -0.35
CA GLN A 62 -9.90 -28.36 -1.67
C GLN A 62 -10.51 -27.47 -2.75
N GLY A 63 -9.70 -27.14 -3.75
CA GLY A 63 -10.14 -26.41 -4.93
C GLY A 63 -9.17 -26.54 -6.09
N MET A 64 -9.29 -25.62 -7.05
CA MET A 64 -8.38 -25.52 -8.18
C MET A 64 -8.16 -24.07 -8.62
N CYS A 65 -7.03 -23.84 -9.27
CA CYS A 65 -6.76 -22.60 -9.97
C CYS A 65 -7.67 -22.47 -11.20
N THR A 66 -8.21 -21.27 -11.43
CA THR A 66 -9.08 -20.93 -12.57
C THR A 66 -8.39 -20.09 -13.64
N ASN A 67 -7.21 -19.53 -13.34
CA ASN A 67 -6.48 -18.63 -14.24
C ASN A 67 -5.00 -19.05 -14.43
N CYS A 68 -4.11 -18.63 -13.51
CA CYS A 68 -2.64 -18.71 -13.65
C CYS A 68 -2.13 -20.09 -14.09
N ASN A 69 -2.61 -21.15 -13.43
CA ASN A 69 -2.30 -22.53 -13.73
C ASN A 69 -3.60 -23.35 -13.77
N LYS A 70 -4.49 -22.97 -14.69
CA LYS A 70 -5.86 -23.48 -14.79
C LYS A 70 -5.93 -25.01 -14.62
N GLY A 71 -6.74 -25.45 -13.66
CA GLY A 71 -6.99 -26.86 -13.36
C GLY A 71 -6.00 -27.51 -12.39
N LYS A 72 -4.90 -26.84 -12.01
CA LYS A 72 -4.04 -27.32 -10.92
C LYS A 72 -4.80 -27.30 -9.59
N LYS A 73 -4.69 -28.39 -8.85
CA LYS A 73 -5.39 -28.59 -7.57
C LYS A 73 -4.60 -27.97 -6.42
N GLY A 74 -5.30 -27.64 -5.36
CA GLY A 74 -4.69 -27.13 -4.16
C GLY A 74 -5.70 -26.99 -3.03
N TYR A 75 -5.39 -26.12 -2.09
CA TYR A 75 -6.21 -25.88 -0.92
C TYR A 75 -6.30 -24.38 -0.63
N SER A 76 -7.49 -23.97 -0.19
CA SER A 76 -7.68 -22.70 0.50
C SER A 76 -7.86 -22.97 1.99
N PHE A 77 -7.26 -22.16 2.85
CA PHE A 77 -7.30 -22.36 4.30
C PHE A 77 -8.33 -21.43 4.92
N VAL A 78 -9.53 -21.97 5.18
CA VAL A 78 -10.74 -21.19 5.47
C VAL A 78 -11.16 -21.36 6.94
N ASN A 79 -11.41 -20.26 7.64
CA ASN A 79 -11.87 -20.26 9.04
C ASN A 79 -13.37 -20.57 9.15
N SER A 80 -13.94 -20.56 10.35
CA SER A 80 -15.39 -20.78 10.54
C SER A 80 -16.28 -19.66 9.98
N GLU A 81 -15.74 -18.46 9.76
CA GLU A 81 -16.47 -17.29 9.25
C GLU A 81 -16.50 -17.24 7.71
N GLY A 82 -15.76 -18.12 7.03
CA GLY A 82 -15.72 -18.19 5.56
C GLY A 82 -14.57 -17.39 4.95
N GLU A 83 -13.73 -16.79 5.77
CA GLU A 83 -12.55 -16.05 5.35
C GLU A 83 -11.37 -17.00 5.16
N SER A 84 -10.56 -16.73 4.15
CA SER A 84 -9.35 -17.49 3.85
C SER A 84 -8.11 -16.64 4.07
N PHE A 85 -7.12 -17.16 4.80
CA PHE A 85 -5.84 -16.44 4.91
C PHE A 85 -4.97 -16.59 3.66
N THR A 86 -5.17 -17.67 2.88
CA THR A 86 -4.48 -17.91 1.62
C THR A 86 -5.08 -19.10 0.86
N SER A 87 -5.02 -19.01 -0.47
CA SER A 87 -5.23 -20.12 -1.38
C SER A 87 -3.94 -20.48 -2.11
N MET A 88 -3.58 -21.75 -2.09
CA MET A 88 -2.32 -22.25 -2.64
C MET A 88 -2.56 -23.47 -3.53
N VAL A 89 -1.81 -23.54 -4.62
CA VAL A 89 -1.65 -24.76 -5.42
C VAL A 89 -0.56 -25.61 -4.78
N PHE A 90 -0.81 -26.92 -4.75
CA PHE A 90 0.11 -27.92 -4.21
C PHE A 90 0.47 -28.88 -5.35
N GLU A 91 1.70 -28.82 -5.83
CA GLU A 91 2.16 -29.72 -6.88
C GLU A 91 2.62 -31.04 -6.28
N GLU A 92 1.94 -32.12 -6.65
CA GLU A 92 2.13 -33.42 -6.03
C GLU A 92 3.19 -34.28 -6.74
N SER A 93 4.03 -34.96 -5.95
CA SER A 93 4.71 -36.22 -6.32
C SER A 93 4.02 -37.39 -5.62
N ASP A 94 4.54 -38.63 -5.75
CA ASP A 94 3.90 -39.82 -5.17
C ASP A 94 3.66 -39.67 -3.65
N ASP A 95 4.67 -39.24 -2.89
CA ASP A 95 4.63 -39.16 -1.43
C ASP A 95 4.78 -37.73 -0.86
N ASP A 96 4.93 -36.70 -1.70
CA ASP A 96 5.29 -35.34 -1.26
C ASP A 96 4.75 -34.22 -2.17
N TYR A 97 5.12 -32.97 -1.86
CA TYR A 97 4.88 -31.80 -2.71
C TYR A 97 6.18 -31.27 -3.33
N THR A 98 6.21 -31.18 -4.66
CA THR A 98 7.35 -30.63 -5.42
C THR A 98 7.35 -29.11 -5.48
N ASP A 99 6.20 -28.48 -5.23
CA ASP A 99 6.06 -27.03 -5.09
C ASP A 99 4.76 -26.70 -4.35
N ILE A 100 4.74 -25.54 -3.70
CA ILE A 100 3.58 -24.95 -3.03
C ILE A 100 3.63 -23.45 -3.33
N TYR A 101 2.60 -22.93 -3.98
CA TYR A 101 2.58 -21.52 -4.37
C TYR A 101 1.19 -20.90 -4.30
N LYS A 102 1.15 -19.62 -3.92
CA LYS A 102 -0.05 -18.79 -3.83
C LYS A 102 -0.77 -18.70 -5.17
N CYS A 103 -2.10 -18.69 -5.13
CA CYS A 103 -2.95 -18.52 -6.29
C CYS A 103 -4.05 -17.49 -6.00
N SER A 104 -4.01 -16.35 -6.70
CA SER A 104 -5.01 -15.27 -6.59
C SER A 104 -6.30 -15.53 -7.37
N SER A 105 -6.37 -16.63 -8.13
CA SER A 105 -7.54 -17.03 -8.90
C SER A 105 -7.87 -18.48 -8.58
N PHE A 106 -8.20 -18.72 -7.30
CA PHE A 106 -8.48 -20.05 -6.79
C PHE A 106 -9.97 -20.20 -6.51
N LYS A 107 -10.55 -21.35 -6.89
CA LYS A 107 -11.94 -21.68 -6.62
C LYS A 107 -12.02 -23.00 -5.86
N THR A 108 -12.60 -22.94 -4.67
CA THR A 108 -12.93 -24.08 -3.81
C THR A 108 -14.13 -24.86 -4.35
N PHE A 109 -14.18 -26.18 -4.08
CA PHE A 109 -15.25 -27.06 -4.58
C PHE A 109 -16.50 -27.04 -3.73
N ASP A 110 -16.33 -27.17 -2.41
CA ASP A 110 -17.43 -27.48 -1.49
C ASP A 110 -17.82 -26.32 -0.58
N ARG A 111 -17.13 -25.18 -0.70
CA ARG A 111 -17.34 -24.00 0.14
C ARG A 111 -17.06 -22.74 -0.65
N GLU A 112 -17.89 -21.71 -0.52
CA GLU A 112 -17.59 -20.38 -1.05
C GLU A 112 -16.74 -19.61 -0.03
N ILE A 113 -15.73 -18.88 -0.51
CA ILE A 113 -14.88 -18.00 0.30
C ILE A 113 -15.53 -16.62 0.26
N THR A 114 -15.82 -16.05 1.42
CA THR A 114 -16.43 -14.71 1.53
C THR A 114 -15.39 -13.61 1.35
N GLU A 115 -14.20 -13.83 1.88
CA GLU A 115 -13.06 -12.90 1.82
C GLU A 115 -11.75 -13.69 1.80
N GLU A 116 -10.77 -13.23 1.02
CA GLU A 116 -9.41 -13.75 1.04
C GLU A 116 -8.44 -12.65 1.44
N TRP A 117 -7.64 -12.90 2.48
CA TRP A 117 -6.68 -11.94 2.98
C TRP A 117 -5.43 -11.85 2.11
N ILE A 118 -4.68 -10.76 2.28
CA ILE A 118 -3.40 -10.56 1.61
C ILE A 118 -2.37 -11.51 2.24
N GLY A 119 -2.30 -12.73 1.70
CA GLY A 119 -1.29 -13.73 2.11
C GLY A 119 0.14 -13.35 1.72
N ILE A 120 1.10 -14.23 2.01
CA ILE A 120 2.54 -14.02 1.78
C ILE A 120 2.89 -13.49 0.38
N HIS A 121 3.97 -12.74 0.31
CA HIS A 121 4.49 -12.11 -0.90
C HIS A 121 6.03 -12.18 -0.90
N PHE A 122 6.61 -12.42 -2.07
CA PHE A 122 8.07 -12.49 -2.23
C PHE A 122 8.53 -11.45 -3.24
N TYR A 123 9.70 -10.86 -2.99
CA TYR A 123 10.31 -9.90 -3.90
C TYR A 123 11.09 -10.63 -5.00
N GLU A 124 11.35 -9.94 -6.11
CA GLU A 124 12.17 -10.50 -7.20
C GLU A 124 13.55 -10.93 -6.70
N GLU A 125 14.15 -10.20 -5.76
CA GLU A 125 15.44 -10.54 -5.16
C GLU A 125 15.43 -11.76 -4.22
N ASP A 126 14.25 -12.22 -3.81
CA ASP A 126 14.11 -13.43 -2.98
C ASP A 126 14.14 -14.71 -3.81
N LYS A 127 13.91 -14.60 -5.14
CA LYS A 127 13.81 -15.75 -6.03
C LYS A 127 15.15 -16.44 -6.24
N VAL A 128 15.14 -17.77 -6.30
CA VAL A 128 16.36 -18.60 -6.47
C VAL A 128 17.11 -18.31 -7.77
N ASN A 129 16.41 -17.84 -8.79
CA ASN A 129 16.95 -17.52 -10.10
C ASN A 129 17.24 -16.02 -10.29
N TYR A 130 17.12 -15.21 -9.23
CA TYR A 130 17.35 -13.78 -9.32
C TYR A 130 18.78 -13.46 -9.75
N ARG A 131 18.91 -12.63 -10.77
CA ARG A 131 20.20 -12.10 -11.24
C ARG A 131 20.09 -10.58 -11.33
N PRO A 132 20.72 -9.83 -10.41
CA PRO A 132 20.67 -8.38 -10.46
C PRO A 132 21.38 -7.88 -11.71
N THR A 133 20.79 -6.88 -12.36
CA THR A 133 21.44 -6.12 -13.43
C THR A 133 22.23 -4.98 -12.80
N GLU A 134 23.12 -4.33 -13.57
CA GLU A 134 23.78 -3.11 -13.10
C GLU A 134 22.77 -2.02 -12.69
N LEU A 135 21.63 -1.95 -13.40
CA LEU A 135 20.54 -1.06 -13.04
C LEU A 135 19.95 -1.40 -11.66
N HIS A 136 19.68 -2.67 -11.38
CA HIS A 136 19.17 -3.12 -10.07
C HIS A 136 20.16 -2.76 -8.95
N ILE A 137 21.45 -3.03 -9.15
CA ILE A 137 22.50 -2.73 -8.15
C ILE A 137 22.56 -1.22 -7.88
N ARG A 138 22.50 -0.40 -8.93
CA ARG A 138 22.50 1.06 -8.80
C ARG A 138 21.27 1.55 -8.05
N GLN A 139 20.08 1.09 -8.43
CA GLN A 139 18.81 1.48 -7.78
C GLN A 139 18.75 1.03 -6.33
N GLN A 140 19.23 -0.17 -6.00
CA GLN A 140 19.31 -0.66 -4.63
C GLN A 140 20.22 0.24 -3.77
N LYS A 141 21.41 0.59 -4.26
CA LYS A 141 22.33 1.51 -3.56
C LYS A 141 21.71 2.89 -3.38
N GLU A 142 21.04 3.40 -4.39
CA GLU A 142 20.41 4.72 -4.34
C GLU A 142 19.23 4.76 -3.38
N SER A 143 18.35 3.77 -3.43
CA SER A 143 17.20 3.61 -2.53
C SER A 143 17.68 3.45 -1.08
N GLY A 144 18.71 2.63 -0.85
CA GLY A 144 19.31 2.48 0.48
C GLY A 144 19.91 3.79 1.01
N ARG A 145 20.51 4.64 0.16
CA ARG A 145 20.96 5.99 0.57
C ARG A 145 19.78 6.89 0.91
N ALA A 146 18.72 6.86 0.11
CA ALA A 146 17.52 7.68 0.31
C ALA A 146 16.85 7.35 1.66
N VAL A 147 16.58 6.06 1.90
CA VAL A 147 15.99 5.54 3.15
C VAL A 147 16.86 5.90 4.35
N LYS A 148 18.17 5.59 4.27
CA LYS A 148 19.10 5.87 5.37
C LYS A 148 19.17 7.36 5.72
N ALA A 149 19.22 8.24 4.72
CA ALA A 149 19.25 9.68 4.95
C ALA A 149 17.99 10.16 5.67
N LEU A 150 16.81 9.68 5.24
CA LEU A 150 15.54 10.03 5.85
C LEU A 150 15.41 9.50 7.28
N GLU A 151 15.75 8.24 7.51
CA GLU A 151 15.67 7.63 8.84
C GLU A 151 16.64 8.27 9.84
N MET A 152 17.83 8.68 9.37
CA MET A 152 18.77 9.45 10.19
C MET A 152 18.19 10.80 10.59
N GLU A 153 17.56 11.52 9.66
CA GLU A 153 16.89 12.80 9.95
C GLU A 153 15.73 12.60 10.93
N ILE A 154 14.86 11.61 10.71
CA ILE A 154 13.76 11.28 11.61
C ILE A 154 14.28 10.97 13.01
N LYS A 155 15.36 10.19 13.11
CA LYS A 155 15.96 9.83 14.40
C LYS A 155 16.59 11.04 15.11
N ALA A 156 17.19 11.97 14.36
CA ALA A 156 17.84 13.15 14.91
C ALA A 156 16.84 14.21 15.37
N GLU A 157 15.87 14.53 14.51
CA GLU A 157 14.97 15.68 14.69
C GLU A 157 13.59 15.29 15.23
N GLY A 158 13.15 14.04 15.01
CA GLY A 158 11.85 13.52 15.43
C GLY A 158 10.64 14.08 14.66
N ILE A 159 10.72 15.32 14.18
CA ILE A 159 9.69 16.02 13.38
C ILE A 159 10.37 16.54 12.10
N LEU A 160 9.95 16.03 10.95
CA LEU A 160 10.53 16.43 9.67
C LEU A 160 10.11 17.84 9.25
N SER A 161 11.09 18.63 8.83
CA SER A 161 10.91 19.95 8.21
C SER A 161 10.96 19.85 6.68
N LYS A 162 10.21 20.73 6.01
CA LYS A 162 10.23 20.92 4.56
C LYS A 162 11.61 21.25 4.03
N ASN A 163 12.46 21.87 4.84
CA ASN A 163 13.84 22.18 4.46
C ASN A 163 14.65 20.90 4.20
N PHE A 164 14.28 19.77 4.80
CA PHE A 164 14.86 18.47 4.51
C PHE A 164 14.05 17.71 3.46
N TYR A 165 12.75 17.48 3.71
CA TYR A 165 12.02 16.50 2.91
C TYR A 165 11.69 17.00 1.50
N VAL A 166 11.55 18.31 1.28
CA VAL A 166 11.28 18.83 -0.09
C VAL A 166 12.50 18.60 -1.01
N PRO A 167 13.74 18.97 -0.61
CA PRO A 167 14.93 18.57 -1.37
C PRO A 167 15.10 17.05 -1.50
N TRP A 168 14.80 16.30 -0.44
CA TRP A 168 14.87 14.83 -0.47
C TRP A 168 13.93 14.23 -1.51
N VAL A 169 12.66 14.64 -1.52
CA VAL A 169 11.66 14.21 -2.53
C VAL A 169 12.15 14.60 -3.93
N SER A 170 12.58 15.85 -4.12
CA SER A 170 13.09 16.31 -5.41
C SER A 170 14.26 15.45 -5.92
N THR A 171 15.14 15.01 -5.01
CA THR A 171 16.32 14.20 -5.32
C THR A 171 15.95 12.75 -5.65
N TYR A 172 14.95 12.18 -4.98
CA TYR A 172 14.70 10.73 -5.02
C TYR A 172 13.38 10.30 -5.67
N ARG A 173 12.50 11.23 -6.08
CA ARG A 173 11.20 10.91 -6.68
C ARG A 173 11.29 10.00 -7.92
N HIS A 174 12.41 10.02 -8.65
CA HIS A 174 12.62 9.16 -9.82
C HIS A 174 12.78 7.67 -9.47
N LEU A 175 13.01 7.34 -8.19
CA LEU A 175 13.10 5.96 -7.73
C LEU A 175 11.72 5.28 -7.62
N HIS A 176 10.66 6.07 -7.68
CA HIS A 176 9.28 5.59 -7.70
C HIS A 176 8.63 5.94 -9.04
N SER A 177 7.96 4.96 -9.64
CA SER A 177 7.17 5.16 -10.85
C SER A 177 5.86 4.39 -10.72
N ILE A 178 4.74 5.03 -11.04
CA ILE A 178 3.44 4.35 -11.15
C ILE A 178 3.53 3.21 -12.17
N GLY A 179 4.37 3.37 -13.20
CA GLY A 179 4.63 2.31 -14.18
C GLY A 179 5.17 1.02 -13.56
N ASP A 180 5.90 1.09 -12.44
CA ASP A 180 6.43 -0.11 -11.77
C ASP A 180 5.31 -1.01 -11.24
N ILE A 181 4.14 -0.44 -10.87
CA ILE A 181 2.97 -1.18 -10.39
C ILE A 181 2.47 -2.17 -11.44
N PHE A 182 2.58 -1.80 -12.72
CA PHE A 182 2.10 -2.61 -13.85
C PHE A 182 3.13 -3.61 -14.37
N THR A 183 4.35 -3.65 -13.81
CA THR A 183 5.38 -4.58 -14.26
C THR A 183 5.25 -5.98 -13.66
N HIS A 184 4.34 -6.17 -12.69
CA HIS A 184 4.22 -7.36 -11.83
C HIS A 184 5.52 -7.76 -11.09
N LYS A 185 6.56 -6.91 -11.17
CA LYS A 185 7.82 -7.10 -10.47
C LYS A 185 7.86 -6.18 -9.28
N SER A 186 8.20 -6.73 -8.13
CA SER A 186 8.36 -5.98 -6.90
C SER A 186 9.76 -6.18 -6.35
N TYR A 187 10.37 -5.09 -5.90
CA TYR A 187 11.69 -5.11 -5.28
C TYR A 187 11.60 -4.48 -3.90
N ARG A 188 12.20 -5.12 -2.89
CA ARG A 188 12.15 -4.67 -1.49
C ARG A 188 12.72 -3.28 -1.35
N TYR A 189 13.89 -3.04 -1.93
CA TYR A 189 14.55 -1.73 -1.89
C TYR A 189 13.72 -0.62 -2.54
N LYS A 190 12.94 -0.93 -3.59
CA LYS A 190 12.00 0.04 -4.20
C LYS A 190 10.80 0.28 -3.30
N ASN A 191 10.22 -0.77 -2.72
CA ASN A 191 9.07 -0.65 -1.84
C ASN A 191 9.40 0.18 -0.60
N GLU A 192 10.56 -0.02 0.01
CA GLU A 192 11.03 0.76 1.16
C GLU A 192 11.07 2.27 0.88
N VAL A 193 11.73 2.70 -0.21
CA VAL A 193 11.79 4.12 -0.57
C VAL A 193 10.43 4.66 -1.02
N SER A 194 9.67 3.85 -1.76
CA SER A 194 8.35 4.24 -2.27
C SER A 194 7.39 4.54 -1.14
N ARG A 195 7.38 3.76 -0.05
CA ARG A 195 6.54 4.02 1.13
C ARG A 195 6.74 5.43 1.68
N TYR A 196 7.97 5.93 1.69
CA TYR A 196 8.28 7.29 2.12
C TYR A 196 7.90 8.34 1.08
N LEU A 197 8.13 8.08 -0.21
CA LEU A 197 7.72 8.98 -1.29
C LEU A 197 6.20 9.14 -1.36
N TRP A 198 5.43 8.06 -1.19
CA TRP A 198 3.96 8.10 -1.12
C TRP A 198 3.43 9.04 -0.03
N ILE A 199 4.16 9.16 1.08
CA ILE A 199 3.81 10.07 2.18
C ILE A 199 4.27 11.51 1.87
N LEU A 200 5.53 11.67 1.46
CA LEU A 200 6.19 12.98 1.42
C LEU A 200 5.98 13.74 0.11
N GLU A 201 5.81 13.06 -1.02
CA GLU A 201 5.63 13.70 -2.31
C GLU A 201 4.32 14.53 -2.39
N PRO A 202 3.15 14.01 -1.94
CA PRO A 202 1.94 14.83 -1.86
C PRO A 202 2.14 16.07 -0.99
N MET A 203 2.86 15.93 0.13
CA MET A 203 3.14 17.05 1.06
C MET A 203 4.06 18.09 0.42
N ALA A 204 5.10 17.66 -0.28
CA ALA A 204 5.98 18.55 -1.03
C ALA A 204 5.21 19.29 -2.14
N LYS A 205 4.33 18.59 -2.87
CA LYS A 205 3.53 19.16 -3.96
C LYS A 205 2.55 20.22 -3.47
N VAL A 206 1.84 19.99 -2.37
CA VAL A 206 0.87 20.99 -1.86
C VAL A 206 1.56 22.27 -1.38
N LEU A 207 2.83 22.17 -0.93
CA LEU A 207 3.61 23.35 -0.55
C LEU A 207 3.87 24.31 -1.71
N GLU A 208 3.82 23.86 -2.97
CA GLU A 208 3.90 24.74 -4.14
C GLU A 208 2.77 25.78 -4.15
N LYS A 209 1.63 25.46 -3.53
CA LYS A 209 0.47 26.35 -3.39
C LYS A 209 0.45 27.14 -2.07
N SER A 210 1.55 27.16 -1.31
CA SER A 210 1.59 27.82 0.02
C SER A 210 1.25 29.32 -0.02
N ASN A 211 1.72 30.03 -1.04
CA ASN A 211 1.45 31.47 -1.18
C ASN A 211 -0.04 31.73 -1.45
N LEU A 212 -0.62 30.95 -2.38
CA LEU A 212 -2.05 31.02 -2.68
C LEU A 212 -2.91 30.64 -1.47
N ALA A 213 -2.52 29.60 -0.72
CA ALA A 213 -3.22 29.20 0.50
C ALA A 213 -3.20 30.32 1.54
N ARG A 214 -2.06 31.02 1.68
CA ARG A 214 -1.94 32.18 2.57
C ARG A 214 -2.84 33.34 2.13
N GLU A 215 -2.85 33.66 0.85
CA GLU A 215 -3.69 34.73 0.27
C GLU A 215 -5.18 34.43 0.51
N LEU A 216 -5.63 33.22 0.16
CA LEU A 216 -7.00 32.80 0.40
C LEU A 216 -7.35 32.79 1.90
N TRP A 217 -6.44 32.36 2.76
CA TRP A 217 -6.68 32.39 4.20
C TRP A 217 -6.82 33.82 4.72
N GLN A 218 -5.98 34.76 4.25
CA GLN A 218 -6.06 36.18 4.59
C GLN A 218 -7.38 36.80 4.12
N GLU A 219 -7.83 36.47 2.90
CA GLU A 219 -9.14 36.88 2.40
C GLU A 219 -10.26 36.34 3.31
N PHE A 220 -10.19 35.08 3.71
CA PHE A 220 -11.23 34.46 4.51
C PHE A 220 -11.36 35.09 5.90
N ILE A 221 -10.25 35.34 6.59
CA ILE A 221 -10.30 35.95 7.94
C ILE A 221 -10.71 37.43 7.92
N ALA A 222 -10.72 38.06 6.74
CA ALA A 222 -11.16 39.45 6.58
C ALA A 222 -12.69 39.60 6.47
N PHE A 223 -13.43 38.51 6.27
CA PHE A 223 -14.89 38.56 6.30
C PHE A 223 -15.39 38.92 7.71
N SER A 224 -16.18 39.99 7.80
CA SER A 224 -16.80 40.44 9.05
C SER A 224 -17.99 39.56 9.49
N LEU A 225 -18.57 38.82 8.53
CA LEU A 225 -19.69 37.91 8.73
C LEU A 225 -19.44 36.67 7.86
N ILE A 226 -19.64 35.48 8.44
CA ILE A 226 -19.52 34.21 7.73
C ILE A 226 -20.93 33.61 7.58
N ASP A 227 -21.52 33.82 6.42
CA ASP A 227 -22.75 33.16 5.98
C ASP A 227 -22.59 32.67 4.53
N ARG A 228 -23.54 31.85 4.06
CA ARG A 228 -23.41 31.23 2.74
C ARG A 228 -23.24 32.25 1.62
N GLU A 229 -24.05 33.31 1.60
CA GLU A 229 -24.05 34.30 0.52
C GLU A 229 -22.73 35.08 0.48
N THR A 230 -22.19 35.43 1.64
CA THR A 230 -20.97 36.25 1.77
C THR A 230 -19.70 35.51 1.39
N VAL A 231 -19.59 34.20 1.66
CA VAL A 231 -18.36 33.42 1.40
C VAL A 231 -18.46 32.47 0.22
N GLN A 232 -19.60 32.35 -0.47
CA GLN A 232 -19.82 31.38 -1.55
C GLN A 232 -18.75 31.45 -2.63
N ASP A 233 -18.47 32.65 -3.15
CA ASP A 233 -17.48 32.86 -4.22
C ASP A 233 -16.07 32.52 -3.77
N TRP A 234 -15.75 32.79 -2.49
CA TRP A 234 -14.47 32.39 -1.91
C TRP A 234 -14.37 30.86 -1.80
N LEU A 235 -15.42 30.19 -1.31
CA LEU A 235 -15.47 28.73 -1.17
C LEU A 235 -15.29 28.04 -2.52
N ILE A 236 -15.97 28.52 -3.57
CA ILE A 236 -15.85 27.99 -4.93
C ILE A 236 -14.42 28.12 -5.46
N ARG A 237 -13.77 29.28 -5.29
CA ARG A 237 -12.36 29.48 -5.71
C ARG A 237 -11.39 28.61 -4.90
N ALA A 238 -11.59 28.53 -3.60
CA ALA A 238 -10.75 27.71 -2.73
C ALA A 238 -10.88 26.22 -3.09
N ASP A 239 -12.10 25.70 -3.29
CA ASP A 239 -12.33 24.32 -3.75
C ASP A 239 -11.74 24.08 -5.15
N TYR A 240 -11.77 25.06 -6.05
CA TYR A 240 -11.16 24.91 -7.37
C TYR A 240 -9.64 24.65 -7.26
N HIS A 241 -8.95 25.39 -6.39
CA HIS A 241 -7.53 25.21 -6.17
C HIS A 241 -7.18 24.04 -5.25
N PHE A 242 -8.09 23.62 -4.37
CA PHE A 242 -7.92 22.57 -3.35
C PHE A 242 -9.12 21.59 -3.32
N PRO A 243 -9.41 20.87 -4.43
CA PRO A 243 -10.68 20.17 -4.62
C PRO A 243 -10.94 18.98 -3.68
N ASN A 244 -9.89 18.42 -3.09
CA ASN A 244 -10.01 17.27 -2.21
C ASN A 244 -10.10 17.66 -0.73
N TYR A 245 -9.90 18.94 -0.41
CA TYR A 245 -9.83 19.40 0.98
C TYR A 245 -11.20 19.51 1.64
N LYS A 246 -12.29 19.59 0.87
CA LYS A 246 -13.67 19.50 1.40
C LYS A 246 -13.97 18.16 2.08
N PHE A 247 -13.24 17.10 1.74
CA PHE A 247 -13.37 15.80 2.39
C PHE A 247 -12.61 15.71 3.72
N GLY A 248 -11.94 16.80 4.12
CA GLY A 248 -11.13 16.85 5.34
C GLY A 248 -9.71 16.33 5.14
N THR A 249 -8.98 16.22 6.25
CA THR A 249 -7.62 15.69 6.28
C THR A 249 -7.60 14.44 7.15
N GLU A 250 -7.02 13.35 6.65
CA GLU A 250 -6.97 12.07 7.39
C GLU A 250 -5.92 12.07 8.51
N TYR A 251 -5.07 13.09 8.58
CA TYR A 251 -3.97 13.14 9.54
C TYR A 251 -4.36 13.80 10.87
N GLN A 252 -3.90 13.21 11.97
CA GLN A 252 -4.02 13.79 13.31
C GLN A 252 -2.94 14.86 13.51
N ALA A 253 -3.34 16.04 13.98
CA ALA A 253 -2.46 17.17 14.25
C ALA A 253 -2.35 17.45 15.75
N ASP A 254 -1.12 17.68 16.23
CA ASP A 254 -0.80 18.18 17.56
C ASP A 254 -0.26 19.62 17.43
N TYR A 255 -1.15 20.58 17.69
CA TYR A 255 -0.84 22.01 17.61
C TYR A 255 0.12 22.48 18.71
N LEU A 256 0.13 21.82 19.87
CA LEU A 256 1.01 22.19 20.97
C LEU A 256 2.45 21.79 20.68
N GLN A 257 2.63 20.68 19.99
CA GLN A 257 3.94 20.13 19.63
C GLN A 257 4.37 20.45 18.18
N ASP A 258 3.57 21.24 17.45
CA ASP A 258 3.85 21.68 16.08
C ASP A 258 4.07 20.56 15.05
N PHE A 259 3.26 19.50 15.09
CA PHE A 259 3.33 18.43 14.08
C PHE A 259 1.96 17.83 13.71
N PHE A 260 1.91 17.19 12.55
CA PHE A 260 0.87 16.21 12.22
C PHE A 260 1.49 14.89 11.80
N VAL A 261 0.72 13.80 11.90
CA VAL A 261 1.19 12.45 11.57
C VAL A 261 0.61 12.00 10.23
N SER A 262 1.48 11.66 9.28
CA SER A 262 1.09 11.01 8.02
C SER A 262 1.83 9.69 7.89
N GLY A 263 1.08 8.58 7.90
CA GLY A 263 1.65 7.25 8.07
C GLY A 263 2.39 7.14 9.41
N SER A 264 3.67 6.78 9.37
CA SER A 264 4.55 6.71 10.54
C SER A 264 5.40 7.97 10.76
N ILE A 265 5.22 9.02 9.95
CA ILE A 265 6.08 10.21 9.95
C ILE A 265 5.38 11.40 10.62
N LYS A 266 6.10 12.08 11.52
CA LYS A 266 5.72 13.39 12.03
C LYS A 266 6.27 14.49 11.13
N ILE A 267 5.40 15.36 10.65
CA ILE A 267 5.74 16.49 9.77
C ILE A 267 5.40 17.79 10.47
N ARG A 268 6.27 18.79 10.35
CA ARG A 268 6.10 20.10 10.99
C ARG A 268 4.81 20.79 10.52
N LEU A 269 3.92 21.09 11.46
CA LEU A 269 2.59 21.63 11.18
C LEU A 269 2.63 23.10 10.74
N SER A 270 3.44 23.92 11.41
CA SER A 270 3.59 25.35 11.13
C SER A 270 4.00 25.65 9.70
N GLU A 271 4.74 24.75 9.07
CA GLU A 271 5.14 24.83 7.66
C GLU A 271 3.99 24.61 6.68
N HIS A 272 2.90 23.99 7.14
CA HIS A 272 1.67 23.70 6.41
C HIS A 272 0.47 24.50 6.93
N PHE A 273 0.69 25.47 7.81
CA PHE A 273 -0.36 26.14 8.56
C PHE A 273 -1.51 26.64 7.67
N TYR A 274 -1.20 27.40 6.62
CA TYR A 274 -2.24 27.95 5.74
C TYR A 274 -2.98 26.87 4.96
N LEU A 275 -2.27 25.87 4.44
CA LEU A 275 -2.89 24.74 3.73
C LEU A 275 -3.85 23.97 4.63
N HIS A 276 -3.42 23.71 5.88
CA HIS A 276 -4.26 23.03 6.86
C HIS A 276 -5.51 23.85 7.21
N ASN A 277 -5.38 25.17 7.40
CA ASN A 277 -6.53 26.03 7.67
C ASN A 277 -7.50 26.08 6.49
N ILE A 278 -7.01 26.16 5.25
CA ILE A 278 -7.86 26.07 4.06
C ILE A 278 -8.63 24.74 4.05
N ALA A 279 -7.97 23.63 4.41
CA ALA A 279 -8.64 22.33 4.50
C ALA A 279 -9.75 22.31 5.56
N LEU A 280 -9.48 22.84 6.75
CA LEU A 280 -10.49 22.94 7.81
C LEU A 280 -11.68 23.82 7.41
N ILE A 281 -11.43 24.94 6.72
CA ILE A 281 -12.51 25.83 6.24
C ILE A 281 -13.36 25.11 5.19
N LEU A 282 -12.74 24.53 4.16
CA LEU A 282 -13.46 23.83 3.09
C LEU A 282 -14.26 22.64 3.63
N HIS A 283 -13.69 21.88 4.57
CA HIS A 283 -14.39 20.77 5.21
C HIS A 283 -15.57 21.25 6.08
N LYS A 284 -15.38 22.31 6.87
CA LYS A 284 -16.44 22.86 7.73
C LYS A 284 -17.64 23.37 6.96
N TYR A 285 -17.41 23.96 5.78
CA TYR A 285 -18.45 24.55 4.93
C TYR A 285 -18.72 23.73 3.67
N SER A 286 -18.44 22.41 3.71
CA SER A 286 -18.60 21.52 2.56
C SER A 286 -20.03 21.52 2.02
N ASP A 287 -21.03 21.61 2.90
CA ASP A 287 -22.46 21.60 2.52
C ASP A 287 -22.90 22.86 1.76
N TRP A 288 -22.06 23.89 1.74
CA TRP A 288 -22.32 25.13 0.99
C TRP A 288 -21.71 25.08 -0.40
N LEU A 289 -20.75 24.18 -0.64
CA LEU A 289 -20.16 23.97 -1.96
C LEU A 289 -21.16 23.28 -2.89
N PRO A 290 -21.15 23.62 -4.18
CA PRO A 290 -21.88 22.84 -5.18
C PRO A 290 -21.23 21.45 -5.35
N ASP A 291 -22.03 20.46 -5.76
CA ASP A 291 -21.54 19.10 -6.05
C ASP A 291 -20.41 19.14 -7.11
N TYR A 292 -20.59 19.99 -8.12
CA TYR A 292 -19.62 20.28 -9.17
C TYR A 292 -19.14 21.72 -9.06
N ASN A 293 -17.83 21.90 -9.01
CA ASN A 293 -17.24 23.24 -8.97
C ASN A 293 -17.44 23.94 -10.32
N PRO A 294 -18.15 25.08 -10.39
CA PRO A 294 -18.47 25.74 -11.65
C PRO A 294 -17.26 26.36 -12.37
N LEU A 295 -16.10 26.45 -11.70
CA LEU A 295 -14.85 26.90 -12.31
C LEU A 295 -14.07 25.77 -12.98
N LYS A 296 -14.45 24.51 -12.74
CA LYS A 296 -13.94 23.39 -13.54
C LYS A 296 -14.66 23.45 -14.88
N GLU A 297 -13.90 23.59 -15.95
CA GLU A 297 -14.44 23.31 -17.29
C GLU A 297 -15.04 21.90 -17.22
N VAL A 298 -16.27 21.74 -17.73
CA VAL A 298 -16.76 20.41 -18.08
C VAL A 298 -15.84 19.98 -19.21
N GLU A 299 -14.80 19.22 -18.88
CA GLU A 299 -14.14 18.41 -19.90
C GLU A 299 -15.24 17.49 -20.42
N ASP A 300 -15.83 17.89 -21.55
CA ASP A 300 -16.51 16.95 -22.43
C ASP A 300 -15.54 15.77 -22.55
N PHE A 301 -15.97 14.59 -22.11
CA PHE A 301 -15.39 13.32 -22.53
C PHE A 301 -15.64 13.20 -24.04
N ALA A 302 -15.01 14.06 -24.84
CA ALA A 302 -14.70 13.79 -26.21
C ALA A 302 -13.62 12.71 -26.12
N SER A 303 -14.06 11.47 -26.29
CA SER A 303 -13.22 10.32 -26.60
C SER A 303 -12.17 10.75 -27.64
N SER A 304 -10.96 11.05 -27.18
CA SER A 304 -9.78 10.97 -28.02
C SER A 304 -9.53 9.49 -28.25
N GLU A 305 -10.15 8.95 -29.30
CA GLU A 305 -9.87 7.65 -29.92
C GLU A 305 -8.43 7.61 -30.51
N GLU A 306 -7.42 8.14 -29.80
CA GLU A 306 -6.03 8.13 -30.25
C GLU A 306 -5.01 7.73 -29.19
N ASP A 307 -5.44 7.13 -28.07
CA ASP A 307 -4.56 6.37 -27.16
C ASP A 307 -5.15 4.99 -26.79
N ASP A 308 -5.85 4.36 -27.75
CA ASP A 308 -6.12 2.92 -27.76
C ASP A 308 -4.84 2.13 -28.11
N GLU A 309 -3.73 2.38 -27.41
CA GLU A 309 -2.72 1.33 -27.22
C GLU A 309 -3.14 0.47 -26.02
N MET A 310 -4.16 -0.34 -26.29
CA MET A 310 -4.34 -1.69 -25.78
C MET A 310 -3.97 -1.87 -24.30
N PHE A 311 -4.83 -1.40 -23.40
CA PHE A 311 -4.91 -1.88 -22.01
C PHE A 311 -5.18 -3.40 -22.02
N PRO A 312 -4.23 -4.26 -21.63
CA PRO A 312 -4.49 -5.68 -21.45
C PRO A 312 -4.99 -5.87 -20.01
N PHE A 313 -6.27 -6.20 -19.86
CA PHE A 313 -6.80 -6.80 -18.63
C PHE A 313 -6.23 -8.19 -18.39
#